data_AF-A0A0P4W8F9-F1
#
_entry.id   AF-A0A0P4W8F9-F1
#
_cell.length_a   1.000
_cell.length_b   1.000
_cell.length_c   1.000
_cell.angle_alpha   90.00
_cell.angle_beta   90.00
_cell.angle_gamma   90.00
#
_symmetry.space_group_name_H-M   'P 1'
#
loop_
_entity.id
_entity.type
_entity.pdbx_description
1 polymer ?
#
loop_
_entity_poly.entity_id
_entity_poly.type
_entity_poly.pdbx_seq_one_letter_code
_entity_poly.pdbx_strand_id
1 'polypeptide(L)'
;MASVPSALIGLSYSGKDANGNCLWNGCANVKIGLYEGATTFGHMIASFNTNTNAWVAQYVYKRLRFLNNRYISQVSALVFLAVWHGLHSGYYACFFMEFVVMNFERDLSNYVKQYPRLVAILNAGPLKYIKFVVLKLYVIVFMGYCLGPFVLLKLHRWWQFYNSLFFSGHVVFAGWPLYAPAVKALIKAIGGERIKLEKSK
;
A
#
# COMPACT_ATOMS: atom_id res chain seq x y z
N MET A 1 -1.71 18.45 7.67
CA MET A 1 -1.43 19.39 8.78
C MET A 1 -2.10 18.87 10.03
N ALA A 2 -1.51 19.12 11.21
CA ALA A 2 -2.23 18.93 12.48
C ALA A 2 -3.34 20.00 12.62
N SER A 3 -4.36 19.74 13.44
CA SER A 3 -5.45 20.69 13.65
C SER A 3 -4.98 21.88 14.50
N VAL A 4 -5.47 23.08 14.20
CA VAL A 4 -5.10 24.33 14.90
C VAL A 4 -5.17 24.21 16.44
N PRO A 5 -6.21 23.58 17.04
CA PRO A 5 -6.27 23.42 18.49
C PRO A 5 -5.11 22.59 19.07
N SER A 6 -4.68 21.52 18.37
CA SER A 6 -3.56 20.67 18.82
C SER A 6 -2.19 21.33 18.71
N ALA A 7 -2.06 22.37 17.88
CA ALA A 7 -0.86 23.20 17.81
C ALA A 7 -0.80 24.21 18.97
N LEU A 8 -1.94 24.83 19.30
CA LEU A 8 -2.02 25.82 20.38
C LEU A 8 -1.65 25.24 21.76
N ILE A 9 -1.99 23.98 22.02
CA ILE A 9 -1.67 23.31 23.30
C ILE A 9 -0.37 22.48 23.26
N GLY A 10 0.46 22.63 22.23
CA GLY A 10 1.76 21.96 22.17
C GLY A 10 1.75 20.50 21.72
N LEU A 11 0.59 19.83 21.65
CA LEU A 11 0.50 18.38 21.38
C LEU A 11 1.03 17.97 19.99
N SER A 12 0.89 18.83 18.99
CA SER A 12 1.41 18.55 17.65
C SER A 12 2.87 18.96 17.45
N TYR A 13 3.53 19.50 18.48
CA TYR A 13 4.96 19.80 18.43
C TYR A 13 5.77 18.52 18.26
N SER A 14 6.75 18.58 17.38
CA SER A 14 7.52 17.40 16.94
C SER A 14 9.02 17.71 16.78
N GLY A 15 9.49 18.77 17.43
CA GLY A 15 10.88 19.22 17.36
C GLY A 15 11.09 20.38 16.39
N LYS A 16 12.30 20.50 15.86
CA LYS A 16 12.70 21.53 14.90
C LYS A 16 13.23 20.91 13.60
N ASP A 17 13.04 21.59 12.49
CA ASP A 17 13.65 21.22 11.21
C ASP A 17 15.15 21.60 11.17
N ALA A 18 15.83 21.26 10.07
CA ALA A 18 17.24 21.60 9.86
C ALA A 18 17.52 23.12 9.85
N ASN A 19 16.48 23.94 9.65
CA ASN A 19 16.56 25.40 9.64
C ASN A 19 16.19 26.01 11.01
N GLY A 20 15.90 25.18 12.01
CA GLY A 20 15.52 25.61 13.36
C GLY A 20 14.04 25.96 13.54
N ASN A 21 13.19 25.77 12.54
CA ASN A 21 11.75 26.05 12.62
C ASN A 21 11.03 24.95 13.40
N CYS A 22 10.11 25.33 14.28
CA CYS A 22 9.27 24.40 15.02
C CYS A 22 8.37 23.59 14.08
N LEU A 23 8.43 22.26 14.19
CA LEU A 23 7.58 21.34 13.44
C LEU A 23 6.30 21.05 14.22
N TRP A 24 5.16 21.30 13.59
CA TRP A 24 3.83 21.08 14.14
C TRP A 24 3.09 19.94 13.43
N ASN A 25 3.78 18.81 13.23
CA ASN A 25 3.26 17.67 12.48
C ASN A 25 3.10 16.39 13.33
N GLY A 26 3.31 16.45 14.64
CA GLY A 26 3.20 15.28 15.54
C GLY A 26 1.82 14.61 15.51
N CYS A 27 0.76 15.40 15.34
CA CYS A 27 -0.61 14.90 15.19
C CYS A 27 -1.08 14.83 13.72
N ALA A 28 -0.20 15.07 12.73
CA ALA A 28 -0.58 15.00 11.33
C ALA A 28 -0.76 13.53 10.91
N ASN A 29 -2.01 13.15 10.62
CA ASN A 29 -2.34 11.77 10.28
C ASN A 29 -2.44 11.50 8.77
N VAL A 30 -2.30 12.54 7.94
CA VAL A 30 -2.36 12.46 6.47
C VAL A 30 -1.23 13.30 5.85
N LYS A 31 -0.52 12.70 4.89
CA LYS A 31 0.50 13.32 4.03
C LYS A 31 -0.10 13.64 2.67
N ILE A 32 -0.67 14.84 2.53
CA ILE A 32 -1.44 15.27 1.34
C ILE A 32 -0.63 15.10 0.04
N GLY A 33 0.61 15.57 -0.01
CA GLY A 33 1.43 15.45 -1.23
C GLY A 33 1.69 13.99 -1.63
N LEU A 34 1.87 13.09 -0.66
CA LEU A 34 2.02 11.66 -0.93
C LEU A 34 0.68 11.03 -1.35
N TYR A 35 -0.43 11.46 -0.74
CA TYR A 35 -1.78 10.98 -1.06
C TYR A 35 -2.16 11.34 -2.50
N GLU A 36 -2.02 12.61 -2.89
CA GLU A 36 -2.32 13.09 -4.24
C GLU A 36 -1.36 12.47 -5.28
N GLY A 37 -0.08 12.32 -4.95
CA GLY A 37 0.92 11.70 -5.83
C GLY A 37 0.99 10.17 -5.82
N ALA A 38 0.18 9.49 -5.00
CA ALA A 38 0.27 8.03 -4.85
C ALA A 38 -0.10 7.30 -6.15
N THR A 39 0.83 6.47 -6.63
CA THR A 39 0.70 5.59 -7.82
C THR A 39 0.88 4.11 -7.46
N THR A 40 1.01 3.83 -6.17
CA THR A 40 1.17 2.49 -5.61
C THR A 40 0.29 2.36 -4.36
N PHE A 41 -0.20 1.16 -4.09
CA PHE A 41 -0.93 0.86 -2.85
C PHE A 41 -0.09 1.18 -1.63
N GLY A 42 1.20 0.85 -1.66
CA GLY A 42 2.11 1.15 -0.56
C GLY A 42 2.19 2.65 -0.24
N HIS A 43 2.24 3.53 -1.26
CA HIS A 43 2.23 4.98 -1.03
C HIS A 43 0.86 5.46 -0.54
N MET A 44 -0.22 4.90 -1.08
CA MET A 44 -1.57 5.26 -0.64
C MET A 44 -1.77 4.95 0.83
N ILE A 45 -1.47 3.73 1.27
CA ILE A 45 -1.55 3.30 2.68
C ILE A 45 -0.63 4.14 3.56
N ALA A 46 0.61 4.39 3.14
CA ALA A 46 1.56 5.19 3.90
C ALA A 46 1.21 6.69 3.99
N SER A 47 0.25 7.16 3.16
CA SER A 47 -0.15 8.57 3.12
C SER A 47 -1.26 8.91 4.11
N PHE A 48 -2.06 7.93 4.55
CA PHE A 48 -3.10 8.12 5.55
C PHE A 48 -2.78 7.31 6.81
N ASN A 49 -3.45 7.67 7.91
CA ASN A 49 -3.27 7.06 9.22
C ASN A 49 -1.79 6.88 9.65
N THR A 50 -0.96 7.88 9.35
CA THR A 50 0.51 7.78 9.47
C THR A 50 0.99 7.43 10.87
N ASN A 51 0.35 7.97 11.90
CA ASN A 51 0.72 7.68 13.29
C ASN A 51 0.36 6.25 13.67
N THR A 52 -0.82 5.76 13.27
CA THR A 52 -1.22 4.37 13.49
C THR A 52 -0.33 3.41 12.72
N ASN A 53 -0.01 3.71 11.46
CA ASN A 53 0.92 2.90 10.67
C ASN A 53 2.30 2.81 11.32
N ALA A 54 2.83 3.93 11.83
CA ALA A 54 4.09 3.94 12.57
C ALA A 54 3.99 3.12 13.86
N TRP A 55 2.89 3.25 14.61
CA TRP A 55 2.64 2.51 15.83
C TRP A 55 2.56 1.01 15.57
N VAL A 56 1.75 0.56 14.60
CA VAL A 56 1.62 -0.86 14.23
C VAL A 56 2.96 -1.42 13.73
N ALA A 57 3.71 -0.64 12.95
CA ALA A 57 5.05 -1.05 12.51
C ALA A 57 6.01 -1.27 13.69
N GLN A 58 5.99 -0.40 14.71
CA GLN A 58 6.88 -0.48 15.86
C GLN A 58 6.44 -1.52 16.90
N TYR A 59 5.16 -1.57 17.22
CA TYR A 59 4.62 -2.30 18.36
C TYR A 59 4.01 -3.66 17.99
N VAL A 60 3.66 -3.89 16.73
CA VAL A 60 3.14 -5.18 16.27
C VAL A 60 4.14 -5.85 15.34
N TYR A 61 4.38 -5.26 14.17
CA TYR A 61 5.19 -5.89 13.11
C TYR A 61 6.63 -6.18 13.57
N LYS A 62 7.35 -5.18 14.09
CA LYS A 62 8.75 -5.37 14.53
C LYS A 62 8.86 -6.26 15.75
N ARG A 63 7.86 -6.28 16.64
CA ARG A 63 7.84 -7.15 17.82
C ARG A 63 7.69 -8.62 17.43
N LEU A 64 7.07 -8.92 16.30
CA LEU A 64 6.92 -10.28 15.76
C LEU A 64 8.13 -10.76 14.93
N ARG A 65 9.26 -10.02 14.94
CA ARG A 65 10.48 -10.40 14.20
C ARG A 65 11.06 -11.73 14.68
N PHE A 66 10.81 -12.14 15.93
CA PHE A 66 11.27 -13.44 16.47
C PHE A 66 10.71 -14.65 15.70
N LEU A 67 9.59 -14.49 14.99
CA LEU A 67 9.00 -15.55 14.16
C LEU A 67 9.80 -15.83 12.88
N ASN A 68 10.83 -15.02 12.58
CA ASN A 68 11.72 -15.13 11.42
C ASN A 68 11.01 -15.25 10.06
N ASN A 69 9.76 -14.79 9.95
CA ASN A 69 8.99 -14.81 8.73
C ASN A 69 8.25 -13.49 8.51
N ARG A 70 8.69 -12.76 7.48
CA ARG A 70 8.13 -11.46 7.10
C ARG A 70 6.63 -11.51 6.81
N TYR A 71 6.14 -12.58 6.19
CA TYR A 71 4.74 -12.71 5.83
C TYR A 71 3.88 -12.89 7.08
N ILE A 72 4.35 -13.68 8.05
CA ILE A 72 3.63 -13.86 9.32
C ILE A 72 3.54 -12.53 10.06
N SER A 73 4.65 -11.79 10.21
CA SER A 73 4.63 -10.47 10.84
C SER A 73 3.68 -9.49 10.12
N GLN A 74 3.61 -9.54 8.79
CA GLN A 74 2.72 -8.69 7.99
C GLN A 74 1.25 -9.09 8.17
N VAL A 75 0.91 -10.38 8.08
CA VAL A 75 -0.45 -10.88 8.29
C VAL A 75 -0.93 -10.56 9.70
N SER A 76 -0.09 -10.80 10.72
CA SER A 76 -0.45 -10.49 12.11
C SER A 76 -0.69 -8.99 12.33
N ALA A 77 0.08 -8.11 11.69
CA ALA A 77 -0.16 -6.66 11.77
C ALA A 77 -1.50 -6.26 11.13
N LEU A 78 -1.85 -6.86 10.00
CA LEU A 78 -3.14 -6.61 9.32
C LEU A 78 -4.33 -7.22 10.07
N VAL A 79 -4.17 -8.40 10.67
CA VAL A 79 -5.18 -9.00 11.56
C VAL A 79 -5.38 -8.13 12.80
N PHE A 80 -4.30 -7.63 13.40
CA PHE A 80 -4.39 -6.68 14.51
C PHE A 80 -5.19 -5.44 14.10
N LEU A 81 -4.90 -4.85 12.93
CA LEU A 81 -5.66 -3.71 12.40
C LEU A 81 -7.15 -4.05 12.20
N ALA A 82 -7.46 -5.24 11.68
CA ALA A 82 -8.84 -5.69 11.54
C ALA A 82 -9.58 -5.74 12.89
N VAL A 83 -8.96 -6.39 13.89
CA VAL A 83 -9.51 -6.49 15.25
C VAL A 83 -9.63 -5.12 15.92
N TRP A 84 -8.63 -4.25 15.73
CA TRP A 84 -8.64 -2.89 16.26
C TRP A 84 -9.80 -2.05 15.73
N HIS A 85 -10.19 -2.25 14.47
CA HIS A 85 -11.37 -1.63 13.89
C HIS A 85 -12.68 -2.28 14.37
N GLY A 86 -12.68 -3.57 14.68
CA GLY A 86 -13.78 -4.27 15.33
C GLY A 86 -13.96 -5.73 14.86
N LEU A 87 -15.04 -6.37 15.30
CA LEU A 87 -15.33 -7.78 14.99
C LEU A 87 -16.17 -7.98 13.72
N HIS A 88 -16.44 -6.92 12.97
CA HIS A 88 -17.19 -7.02 11.72
C HIS A 88 -16.38 -7.67 10.61
N SER A 89 -16.99 -8.65 9.93
CA SER A 89 -16.37 -9.41 8.83
C SER A 89 -15.76 -8.54 7.73
N GLY A 90 -16.32 -7.36 7.46
CA GLY A 90 -15.84 -6.44 6.44
C GLY A 90 -14.43 -5.91 6.67
N TYR A 91 -14.01 -5.75 7.93
CA TYR A 91 -12.64 -5.34 8.25
C TYR A 91 -11.64 -6.42 7.81
N TYR A 92 -11.91 -7.67 8.16
CA TYR A 92 -11.06 -8.81 7.78
C TYR A 92 -10.98 -8.96 6.26
N ALA A 93 -12.10 -8.81 5.54
CA ALA A 93 -12.12 -8.85 4.08
C ALA A 93 -11.27 -7.73 3.44
N CYS A 94 -11.38 -6.50 3.96
CA CYS A 94 -10.59 -5.36 3.50
C CYS A 94 -9.08 -5.59 3.69
N PHE A 95 -8.66 -5.94 4.91
CA PHE A 95 -7.24 -6.15 5.22
C PHE A 95 -6.66 -7.41 4.56
N PHE A 96 -7.49 -8.42 4.29
CA PHE A 96 -7.10 -9.55 3.45
C PHE A 96 -6.80 -9.11 2.02
N MET A 97 -7.70 -8.32 1.40
CA MET A 97 -7.45 -7.81 0.06
C MET A 97 -6.24 -6.87 0.00
N GLU A 98 -6.05 -6.03 1.02
CA GLU A 98 -4.83 -5.22 1.17
C GLU A 98 -3.57 -6.09 1.15
N PHE A 99 -3.55 -7.19 1.93
CA PHE A 99 -2.44 -8.13 1.92
C PHE A 99 -2.17 -8.69 0.52
N VAL A 100 -3.21 -9.17 -0.16
CA VAL A 100 -3.09 -9.79 -1.49
C VAL A 100 -2.53 -8.78 -2.52
N VAL A 101 -3.10 -7.58 -2.58
CA VAL A 101 -2.68 -6.53 -3.52
C VAL A 101 -1.25 -6.07 -3.22
N MET A 102 -0.91 -5.86 -1.95
CA MET A 102 0.44 -5.45 -1.55
C MET A 102 1.49 -6.51 -1.89
N ASN A 103 1.14 -7.80 -1.85
CA ASN A 103 2.01 -8.88 -2.27
C ASN A 103 2.23 -8.90 -3.79
N PHE A 104 1.14 -8.78 -4.55
CA PHE A 104 1.18 -8.64 -6.02
C PHE A 104 2.07 -7.46 -6.43
N GLU A 105 1.79 -6.27 -5.90
CA GLU A 105 2.50 -5.05 -6.25
C GLU A 105 3.98 -5.13 -5.87
N ARG A 106 4.30 -5.69 -4.70
CA ARG A 106 5.68 -5.90 -4.26
C ARG A 106 6.44 -6.83 -5.19
N ASP A 107 5.86 -7.97 -5.57
CA ASP A 107 6.53 -8.93 -6.47
C ASP A 107 6.73 -8.33 -7.87
N LEU A 108 5.68 -7.75 -8.46
CA LEU A 108 5.75 -7.11 -9.76
C LEU A 108 6.74 -5.94 -9.77
N SER A 109 6.67 -5.04 -8.80
CA SER A 109 7.57 -3.88 -8.69
C SER A 109 9.03 -4.31 -8.53
N ASN A 110 9.29 -5.28 -7.65
CA ASN A 110 10.65 -5.81 -7.47
C ASN A 110 11.18 -6.49 -8.73
N TYR A 111 10.31 -7.14 -9.51
CA TYR A 111 10.71 -7.75 -10.77
C TYR A 111 10.99 -6.69 -11.85
N VAL A 112 10.11 -5.71 -12.03
CA VAL A 112 10.28 -4.62 -13.02
C VAL A 112 11.53 -3.79 -12.72
N LYS A 113 11.84 -3.52 -11.44
CA LYS A 113 13.05 -2.78 -11.02
C LYS A 113 14.36 -3.46 -11.44
N GLN A 114 14.34 -4.75 -11.74
CA GLN A 114 15.51 -5.48 -12.22
C GLN A 114 15.82 -5.20 -13.70
N TYR A 115 15.02 -4.39 -14.39
CA TYR A 115 15.21 -4.03 -15.80
C TYR A 115 15.36 -2.50 -15.94
N PRO A 116 16.56 -1.94 -15.74
CA PRO A 116 16.78 -0.48 -15.72
C PRO A 116 16.37 0.18 -17.02
N ARG A 117 16.61 -0.48 -18.17
CA ARG A 117 16.20 0.02 -19.49
C ARG A 117 14.68 0.21 -19.57
N LEU A 118 13.92 -0.80 -19.13
CA LEU A 118 12.45 -0.71 -19.10
C LEU A 118 11.99 0.41 -18.17
N VAL A 119 12.58 0.50 -16.97
CA VAL A 119 12.25 1.57 -16.01
C VAL A 119 12.58 2.95 -16.59
N ALA A 120 13.71 3.10 -17.28
CA ALA A 120 14.09 4.35 -17.93
C ALA A 120 13.10 4.75 -19.01
N ILE A 121 12.71 3.81 -19.90
CA ILE A 121 11.71 4.05 -20.95
C ILE A 121 10.38 4.48 -20.32
N LEU A 122 9.89 3.75 -19.32
CA LEU A 122 8.62 4.04 -18.63
C LEU A 122 8.61 5.39 -17.90
N ASN A 123 9.78 5.98 -17.63
CA ASN A 123 9.91 7.28 -16.99
C ASN A 123 10.36 8.39 -17.96
N ALA A 124 10.54 8.08 -19.25
CA ALA A 124 10.99 9.03 -20.27
C ALA A 124 9.81 9.70 -20.98
N GLY A 125 10.05 10.95 -21.43
CA GLY A 125 9.15 11.67 -22.34
C GLY A 125 7.69 11.74 -21.86
N PRO A 126 6.71 11.69 -22.79
CA PRO A 126 5.28 11.67 -22.47
C PRO A 126 4.82 10.42 -21.70
N LEU A 127 5.55 9.30 -21.83
CA LEU A 127 5.16 8.02 -21.26
C LEU A 127 5.10 8.06 -19.72
N LYS A 128 5.91 8.91 -19.08
CA LYS A 128 5.86 9.10 -17.62
C LYS A 128 4.50 9.62 -17.13
N TYR A 129 3.85 10.49 -17.92
CA TYR A 129 2.54 11.05 -17.57
C TYR A 129 1.43 10.02 -17.81
N ILE A 130 1.52 9.27 -18.91
CA ILE A 130 0.60 8.15 -19.18
C ILE A 130 0.68 7.11 -18.06
N LYS A 131 1.91 6.71 -17.69
CA LYS A 131 2.16 5.81 -16.57
C LYS A 131 1.56 6.37 -15.27
N PHE A 132 1.74 7.65 -14.98
CA PHE A 132 1.17 8.27 -13.79
C PHE A 132 -0.36 8.16 -13.77
N VAL A 133 -1.04 8.54 -14.87
CA VAL A 133 -2.51 8.47 -14.97
C VAL A 133 -3.00 7.03 -14.81
N VAL A 134 -2.40 6.08 -15.52
CA VAL A 134 -2.77 4.66 -15.44
C VAL A 134 -2.59 4.12 -14.02
N LEU A 135 -1.44 4.38 -13.40
CA LEU A 135 -1.18 3.93 -12.03
C LEU A 135 -2.06 4.65 -10.99
N LYS A 136 -2.43 5.92 -11.23
CA LYS A 136 -3.34 6.65 -10.34
C LYS A 136 -4.75 6.07 -10.42
N LEU A 137 -5.26 5.81 -11.62
CA LEU A 137 -6.55 5.14 -11.82
C LEU A 137 -6.55 3.74 -11.20
N TYR A 138 -5.47 2.98 -11.39
CA TYR A 138 -5.26 1.68 -10.73
C TYR A 138 -5.42 1.78 -9.21
N VAL A 139 -4.69 2.70 -8.56
CA VAL A 139 -4.77 2.88 -7.10
C VAL A 139 -6.17 3.30 -6.67
N ILE A 140 -6.80 4.28 -7.33
CA ILE A 140 -8.13 4.78 -6.93
C ILE A 140 -9.18 3.68 -7.03
N VAL A 141 -9.25 2.99 -8.18
CA VAL A 141 -10.27 1.96 -8.44
C VAL A 141 -10.12 0.78 -7.48
N PHE A 142 -8.91 0.23 -7.38
CA PHE A 142 -8.71 -0.97 -6.58
C PHE A 142 -8.60 -0.68 -5.08
N MET A 143 -8.22 0.53 -4.66
CA MET A 143 -8.35 0.95 -3.26
C MET A 143 -9.82 1.00 -2.86
N GLY A 144 -10.69 1.55 -3.72
CA GLY A 144 -12.15 1.48 -3.52
C GLY A 144 -12.66 0.04 -3.44
N TYR A 145 -12.15 -0.86 -4.29
CA TYR A 145 -12.46 -2.29 -4.23
C TYR A 145 -12.06 -2.93 -2.89
N CYS A 146 -10.88 -2.60 -2.34
CA CYS A 146 -10.42 -3.11 -1.05
C CYS A 146 -11.25 -2.54 0.11
N LEU A 147 -11.61 -1.24 0.06
CA LEU A 147 -12.35 -0.55 1.11
C LEU A 147 -13.86 -0.85 1.11
N GLY A 148 -14.43 -1.38 0.02
CA GLY A 148 -15.86 -1.69 -0.07
C GLY A 148 -16.39 -2.49 1.14
N PRO A 149 -15.78 -3.64 1.51
CA PRO A 149 -16.17 -4.37 2.71
C PRO A 149 -15.96 -3.60 4.01
N PHE A 150 -14.93 -2.77 4.09
CA PHE A 150 -14.63 -1.94 5.25
C PHE A 150 -15.81 -1.01 5.57
N VAL A 151 -16.44 -0.45 4.54
CA VAL A 151 -17.61 0.42 4.68
C VAL A 151 -18.90 -0.38 4.92
N LEU A 152 -19.05 -1.53 4.25
CA LEU A 152 -20.28 -2.33 4.29
C LEU A 152 -20.40 -3.22 5.53
N LEU A 153 -19.31 -3.57 6.20
CA LEU A 153 -19.20 -4.29 7.49
C LEU A 153 -19.76 -5.73 7.54
N LYS A 154 -21.00 -5.93 7.09
CA LYS A 154 -21.76 -7.19 7.17
C LYS A 154 -21.53 -8.06 5.94
N LEU A 155 -21.32 -9.37 6.16
CA LEU A 155 -21.04 -10.38 5.13
C LEU A 155 -21.95 -10.28 3.91
N HIS A 156 -23.27 -10.37 4.09
CA HIS A 156 -24.20 -10.34 2.96
C HIS A 156 -24.09 -9.07 2.10
N ARG A 157 -23.76 -7.91 2.69
CA ARG A 157 -23.64 -6.63 1.96
C ARG A 157 -22.36 -6.58 1.15
N TRP A 158 -21.23 -6.85 1.79
CA TRP A 158 -19.95 -6.77 1.08
C TRP A 158 -19.73 -7.93 0.10
N TRP A 159 -20.36 -9.09 0.36
CA TRP A 159 -20.39 -10.19 -0.59
C TRP A 159 -21.13 -9.83 -1.87
N GLN A 160 -22.30 -9.19 -1.75
CA GLN A 160 -23.06 -8.67 -2.91
C GLN A 160 -22.25 -7.64 -3.71
N PHE A 161 -21.53 -6.75 -3.02
CA PHE A 161 -20.62 -5.79 -3.66
C PHE A 161 -19.52 -6.47 -4.48
N TYR A 162 -18.89 -7.52 -3.96
CA TYR A 162 -17.88 -8.25 -4.74
C TYR A 162 -18.49 -9.09 -5.86
N ASN A 163 -19.67 -9.64 -5.64
CA ASN A 163 -20.39 -10.40 -6.67
C ASN A 163 -20.81 -9.53 -7.86
N SER A 164 -21.27 -8.29 -7.63
CA SER A 164 -21.60 -7.36 -8.72
C SER A 164 -20.39 -6.94 -9.55
N LEU A 165 -19.19 -7.09 -9.01
CA LEU A 165 -17.91 -6.88 -9.68
C LEU A 165 -17.25 -8.20 -10.13
N PHE A 166 -18.00 -9.31 -10.11
CA PHE A 166 -17.56 -10.65 -10.50
C PHE A 166 -16.26 -11.11 -9.80
N PHE A 167 -16.02 -10.66 -8.58
CA PHE A 167 -14.77 -10.89 -7.84
C PHE A 167 -13.50 -10.51 -8.63
N SER A 168 -13.60 -9.58 -9.59
CA SER A 168 -12.53 -9.21 -10.52
C SER A 168 -11.20 -8.85 -9.84
N GLY A 169 -11.24 -8.07 -8.76
CA GLY A 169 -10.04 -7.76 -7.97
C GLY A 169 -9.39 -9.00 -7.34
N HIS A 170 -10.19 -9.95 -6.86
CA HIS A 170 -9.65 -11.22 -6.32
C HIS A 170 -9.01 -12.05 -7.44
N VAL A 171 -9.70 -12.18 -8.58
CA VAL A 171 -9.18 -12.93 -9.74
C VAL A 171 -7.86 -12.35 -10.23
N VAL A 172 -7.77 -11.03 -10.36
CA VAL A 172 -6.54 -10.35 -10.78
C VAL A 172 -5.45 -10.55 -9.72
N PHE A 173 -5.65 -10.12 -8.48
CA PHE A 173 -4.52 -10.06 -7.54
C PHE A 173 -4.20 -11.40 -6.88
N ALA A 174 -5.21 -12.18 -6.47
CA ALA A 174 -4.98 -13.50 -5.87
C ALA A 174 -4.59 -14.53 -6.93
N GLY A 175 -5.03 -14.35 -8.19
CA GLY A 175 -4.63 -15.18 -9.33
C GLY A 175 -3.21 -14.92 -9.83
N TRP A 176 -2.52 -13.88 -9.32
CA TRP A 176 -1.16 -13.52 -9.74
C TRP A 176 -0.19 -14.71 -9.87
N PRO A 177 -0.09 -15.66 -8.92
CA PRO A 177 0.84 -16.77 -9.05
C PRO A 177 0.64 -17.62 -10.31
N LEU A 178 -0.58 -17.68 -10.86
CA LEU A 178 -0.92 -18.47 -12.03
C LEU A 178 -0.38 -17.82 -13.33
N TYR A 179 -0.54 -16.50 -13.47
CA TYR A 179 -0.16 -15.78 -14.69
C TYR A 179 1.15 -14.98 -14.56
N ALA A 180 1.73 -14.92 -13.36
CA ALA A 180 3.02 -14.29 -13.11
C ALA A 180 4.14 -14.81 -14.02
N PRO A 181 4.29 -16.13 -14.30
CA PRO A 181 5.35 -16.61 -15.19
C PRO A 181 5.27 -16.01 -16.59
N ALA A 182 4.06 -15.92 -17.16
CA ALA A 182 3.84 -15.33 -18.48
C ALA A 182 4.17 -13.83 -18.50
N VAL A 183 3.70 -13.08 -17.49
CA VAL A 183 4.00 -11.64 -17.37
C VAL A 183 5.49 -11.40 -17.16
N LYS A 184 6.15 -12.20 -16.33
CA LYS A 184 7.60 -12.10 -16.08
C LYS A 184 8.43 -12.47 -17.32
N ALA A 185 7.96 -13.41 -18.14
CA ALA A 185 8.57 -13.74 -19.42
C ALA A 185 8.44 -12.59 -20.42
N LEU A 186 7.25 -11.96 -20.52
CA LEU A 186 7.03 -10.79 -21.36
C LEU A 186 7.90 -9.59 -20.94
N ILE A 187 7.95 -9.29 -19.64
CA ILE A 187 8.82 -8.23 -19.10
C ILE A 187 10.29 -8.52 -19.41
N LYS A 188 10.73 -9.78 -19.33
CA LYS A 188 12.10 -10.17 -19.69
C LYS A 188 12.36 -9.93 -21.18
N ALA A 189 11.43 -10.30 -22.05
CA ALA A 189 11.56 -10.11 -23.49
C ALA A 189 11.66 -8.62 -23.87
N ILE A 190 10.89 -7.75 -23.22
CA ILE A 190 10.89 -6.30 -23.48
C ILE A 190 12.07 -5.60 -22.78
N GLY A 191 12.36 -6.00 -21.55
CA GLY A 191 13.28 -5.30 -20.64
C GLY A 191 14.77 -5.54 -20.91
N GLY A 192 15.12 -6.60 -21.63
CA GLY A 192 16.50 -6.90 -22.00
C GLY A 192 17.35 -7.33 -20.80
N GLU A 193 18.48 -6.65 -20.59
CA GLU A 193 19.42 -6.98 -19.52
C GLU A 193 18.81 -6.81 -18.13
N ARG A 194 19.01 -7.84 -17.32
CA ARG A 194 18.51 -7.93 -15.95
C ARG A 194 19.65 -7.67 -14.97
N ILE A 195 19.43 -6.77 -14.02
CA ILE A 195 20.30 -6.59 -12.86
C ILE A 195 19.82 -7.43 -11.68
N LYS A 196 20.74 -7.98 -10.88
CA LYS A 196 20.39 -8.54 -9.57
C LYS A 196 20.24 -7.38 -8.59
N LEU A 197 19.05 -7.23 -8.00
CA LEU A 197 18.89 -6.32 -6.87
C LEU A 197 19.67 -6.91 -5.69
N GLU A 198 20.59 -6.15 -5.10
CA GLU A 198 21.17 -6.52 -3.81
C GLU A 198 20.04 -6.67 -2.80
N LYS A 199 20.01 -7.81 -2.10
CA LYS A 199 19.15 -7.94 -0.92
C LYS A 199 19.68 -6.97 0.12
N SER A 200 18.97 -5.85 0.32
CA SER A 200 19.19 -5.03 1.52
C SER A 200 19.08 -5.95 2.73
N LYS A 201 20.20 -6.12 3.45
CA LYS A 201 20.28 -6.84 4.72
C LYS A 201 19.27 -6.29 5.73
#